data_AF-A0A6M1KNX7-F1
#
_entry.id   AF-A0A6M1KNX7-F1
#
_cell.length_a   1.000
_cell.length_b   1.000
_cell.length_c   1.000
_cell.angle_alpha   90.00
_cell.angle_beta   90.00
_cell.angle_gamma   90.00
#
_symmetry.space_group_name_H-M   'P 1'
#
loop_
_entity.id
_entity.type
_entity.pdbx_description
1 polymer ?
#
loop_
_entity_poly.entity_id
_entity_poly.type
_entity_poly.pdbx_seq_one_letter_code
_entity_poly.pdbx_strand_id
1 'polypeptide(L)'
;MYQHFILVASSYARGERVGFHLATEGQLDHVAIDEKMQRLSHINRDDVGVHSFVTDSADWQSVIELDSFFEDIMVCQDFDEFEQVLQSDSKISAIDVAKFFLAMRPLSHLQLQKLVYLAYKTYLLAYGESLFDEKIVAFQYGPVVEEVYHSFKKYGSEVIDIDDHTEYILKDIHLPQALGRMLLVEDAKKIVPVLLDVVKQYGDLTGGELVKLTHSEKGPWQTVFRPQLNCEITDEVILAQGRYERLLP
;
A
#
# COMPACT_ATOMS: atom_id res chain seq x y z
N MET A 1 -29.58 -7.05 29.07
CA MET A 1 -29.56 -7.01 27.59
C MET A 1 -28.55 -5.95 27.21
N TYR A 2 -27.58 -6.33 26.40
CA TYR A 2 -26.49 -5.46 25.97
C TYR A 2 -26.70 -5.07 24.53
N GLN A 3 -26.56 -3.78 24.22
CA GLN A 3 -26.58 -3.29 22.86
C GLN A 3 -25.14 -3.19 22.35
N HIS A 4 -24.89 -3.76 21.18
CA HIS A 4 -23.59 -3.79 20.52
C HIS A 4 -23.59 -2.77 19.39
N PHE A 5 -22.49 -2.04 19.25
CA PHE A 5 -22.15 -1.21 18.11
C PHE A 5 -20.82 -1.69 17.56
N ILE A 6 -20.82 -2.05 16.28
CA ILE A 6 -19.66 -2.66 15.65
C ILE A 6 -19.38 -1.98 14.34
N LEU A 7 -18.12 -1.62 14.16
CA LEU A 7 -17.57 -1.20 12.88
C LEU A 7 -16.76 -2.36 12.34
N VAL A 8 -16.91 -2.67 11.06
CA VAL A 8 -16.17 -3.74 10.39
C VAL A 8 -15.58 -3.18 9.11
N ALA A 9 -14.33 -3.50 8.82
CA ALA A 9 -13.66 -3.10 7.59
C ALA A 9 -12.63 -4.15 7.19
N SER A 10 -12.13 -4.07 5.95
CA SER A 10 -11.00 -4.89 5.55
C SER A 10 -9.69 -4.25 6.02
N SER A 11 -8.74 -5.03 6.53
CA SER A 11 -7.34 -4.63 6.62
C SER A 11 -6.60 -5.15 5.41
N TYR A 12 -6.27 -4.27 4.45
CA TYR A 12 -5.60 -4.65 3.21
C TYR A 12 -4.16 -5.08 3.45
N ALA A 13 -3.45 -4.39 4.35
CA ALA A 13 -2.08 -4.76 4.73
C ALA A 13 -2.00 -6.15 5.38
N ARG A 14 -3.02 -6.54 6.16
CA ARG A 14 -3.06 -7.84 6.87
C ARG A 14 -3.77 -8.94 6.08
N GLY A 15 -4.62 -8.59 5.12
CA GLY A 15 -5.45 -9.56 4.39
C GLY A 15 -6.56 -10.16 5.25
N GLU A 16 -7.02 -9.45 6.28
CA GLU A 16 -7.97 -9.92 7.29
C GLU A 16 -9.10 -8.90 7.48
N ARG A 17 -10.21 -9.31 8.10
CA ARG A 17 -11.28 -8.40 8.52
C ARG A 17 -10.98 -7.89 9.91
N VAL A 18 -11.09 -6.58 10.11
CA VAL A 18 -10.86 -5.93 11.40
C VAL A 18 -12.13 -5.25 11.87
N GLY A 19 -12.29 -5.14 13.19
CA GLY A 19 -13.47 -4.50 13.75
C GLY A 19 -13.21 -3.72 15.02
N PHE A 20 -14.05 -2.71 15.25
CA PHE A 20 -14.17 -2.03 16.54
C PHE A 20 -15.49 -2.45 17.18
N HIS A 21 -15.46 -2.83 18.46
CA HIS A 21 -16.62 -3.29 19.20
C HIS A 21 -16.84 -2.43 20.45
N LEU A 22 -18.04 -1.87 20.55
CA LEU A 22 -18.55 -1.21 21.76
C LEU A 22 -19.81 -1.93 22.22
N ALA A 23 -19.86 -2.30 23.51
CA ALA A 23 -21.06 -2.86 24.14
C ALA A 23 -21.46 -2.01 25.35
N THR A 24 -22.76 -1.71 25.47
CA THR A 24 -23.32 -1.03 26.65
C THR A 24 -24.55 -1.77 27.17
N GLU A 25 -24.75 -1.73 28.49
CA GLU A 25 -26.01 -2.20 29.08
C GLU A 25 -27.10 -1.16 28.81
N GLY A 26 -28.22 -1.58 28.22
CA GLY A 26 -29.30 -0.66 27.86
C GLY A 26 -29.11 -0.01 26.49
N GLN A 27 -29.07 1.33 26.44
CA GLN A 27 -28.94 2.08 25.18
C GLN A 27 -27.49 2.49 24.90
N LEU A 28 -27.13 2.52 23.62
CA LEU A 28 -25.85 3.06 23.18
C LEU A 28 -25.76 4.58 23.43
N ASP A 29 -24.56 5.04 23.78
CA ASP A 29 -24.26 6.46 23.87
C ASP A 29 -24.10 7.06 22.47
N HIS A 30 -25.10 7.84 22.06
CA HIS A 30 -25.09 8.53 20.77
C HIS A 30 -23.91 9.50 20.62
N VAL A 31 -23.45 10.14 21.70
CA VAL A 31 -22.31 11.07 21.65
C VAL A 31 -21.03 10.31 21.31
N ALA A 32 -20.81 9.17 21.97
CA ALA A 32 -19.65 8.32 21.73
C ALA A 32 -19.65 7.69 20.32
N ILE A 33 -20.83 7.47 19.71
CA ILE A 33 -20.96 6.99 18.33
C ILE A 33 -20.69 8.13 17.35
N ASP A 34 -21.30 9.29 17.55
CA ASP A 34 -21.14 10.45 16.68
C ASP A 34 -19.67 10.88 16.59
N GLU A 35 -18.94 10.88 17.72
CA GLU A 35 -17.49 11.13 17.76
C GLU A 35 -16.72 10.18 16.83
N LYS A 36 -17.02 8.87 16.90
CA LYS A 36 -16.35 7.84 16.09
C LYS A 36 -16.71 7.97 14.61
N MET A 37 -17.97 8.23 14.30
CA MET A 37 -18.42 8.44 12.92
C MET A 37 -17.80 9.70 12.30
N GLN A 38 -17.64 10.77 13.09
CA GLN A 38 -16.93 11.97 12.65
C GLN A 38 -15.46 11.66 12.35
N ARG A 39 -14.77 10.94 13.23
CA ARG A 39 -13.39 10.49 13.00
C ARG A 39 -13.26 9.65 11.74
N LEU A 40 -14.13 8.65 11.54
CA LEU A 40 -14.15 7.83 10.33
C LEU A 40 -14.38 8.63 9.04
N SER A 41 -15.18 9.70 9.09
CA SER A 41 -15.44 10.53 7.91
C SER A 41 -14.19 11.17 7.32
N HIS A 42 -13.11 11.28 8.12
CA HIS A 42 -11.82 11.78 7.67
C HIS A 42 -10.92 10.71 7.04
N ILE A 43 -11.31 9.43 7.05
CA ILE A 43 -10.46 8.31 6.64
C ILE A 43 -10.73 7.86 5.18
N ASN A 44 -11.70 8.46 4.49
CA ASN A 44 -12.03 8.18 3.08
C ASN A 44 -12.07 6.67 2.71
N ARG A 45 -12.67 5.85 3.57
CA ARG A 45 -12.88 4.41 3.37
C ARG A 45 -14.38 4.14 3.23
N ASP A 46 -14.80 3.62 2.08
CA ASP A 46 -16.21 3.33 1.78
C ASP A 46 -16.63 1.89 2.13
N ASP A 47 -15.68 1.04 2.56
CA ASP A 47 -15.89 -0.35 2.94
C ASP A 47 -16.18 -0.55 4.45
N VAL A 48 -16.26 0.52 5.23
CA VAL A 48 -16.58 0.43 6.66
C VAL A 48 -18.07 0.13 6.86
N GLY A 49 -18.38 -1.11 7.23
CA GLY A 49 -19.72 -1.56 7.62
C GLY A 49 -20.05 -1.18 9.06
N VAL A 50 -21.30 -0.77 9.29
CA VAL A 50 -21.83 -0.43 10.62
C VAL A 50 -22.91 -1.45 11.00
N HIS A 51 -22.75 -2.09 12.16
CA HIS A 51 -23.66 -3.10 12.67
C HIS A 51 -24.12 -2.75 14.09
N SER A 52 -25.38 -3.08 14.39
CA SER A 52 -25.90 -3.02 15.75
C SER A 52 -26.92 -4.12 16.00
N PHE A 53 -26.81 -4.76 17.16
CA PHE A 53 -27.73 -5.80 17.62
C PHE A 53 -27.69 -5.90 19.14
N VAL A 54 -28.59 -6.71 19.69
CA VAL A 54 -28.77 -6.88 21.13
C VAL A 54 -28.51 -8.33 21.51
N THR A 55 -27.71 -8.56 22.54
CA THR A 55 -27.46 -9.89 23.10
C THR A 55 -27.66 -9.91 24.62
N ASP A 56 -27.43 -11.07 25.24
CA ASP A 56 -27.51 -11.29 26.68
C ASP A 56 -26.20 -10.99 27.44
N SER A 57 -25.05 -10.91 26.75
CA SER A 57 -23.74 -10.55 27.32
C SER A 57 -23.05 -9.40 26.57
N ALA A 58 -22.19 -8.64 27.25
CA ALA A 58 -21.36 -7.63 26.60
C ALA A 58 -20.20 -8.22 25.78
N ASP A 59 -19.90 -9.51 25.95
CA ASP A 59 -18.73 -10.15 25.38
C ASP A 59 -18.82 -10.29 23.85
N TRP A 60 -17.67 -10.29 23.17
CA TRP A 60 -17.63 -10.59 21.72
C TRP A 60 -18.16 -11.99 21.38
N GLN A 61 -18.05 -12.94 22.30
CA GLN A 61 -18.53 -14.31 22.05
C GLN A 61 -20.05 -14.36 21.80
N SER A 62 -20.85 -13.52 22.46
CA SER A 62 -22.31 -13.48 22.24
C SER A 62 -22.68 -12.94 20.85
N VAL A 63 -21.80 -12.11 20.25
CA VAL A 63 -21.93 -11.64 18.87
C VAL A 63 -21.73 -12.79 17.90
N ILE A 64 -20.66 -13.55 18.07
CA ILE A 64 -20.33 -14.70 17.22
C ILE A 64 -21.43 -15.76 17.26
N GLU A 65 -21.95 -16.06 18.45
CA GLU A 65 -23.04 -17.02 18.64
C GLU A 65 -24.35 -16.58 17.96
N LEU A 66 -24.57 -15.27 17.86
CA LEU A 66 -25.74 -14.71 17.18
C LEU A 66 -25.61 -14.79 15.65
N ASP A 67 -24.42 -14.50 15.11
CA ASP A 67 -24.17 -14.45 13.67
C ASP A 67 -22.71 -14.82 13.33
N SER A 68 -22.54 -15.92 12.59
CA SER A 68 -21.23 -16.43 12.17
C SER A 68 -20.48 -15.47 11.23
N PHE A 69 -21.14 -14.45 10.67
CA PHE A 69 -20.48 -13.38 9.91
C PHE A 69 -19.33 -12.70 10.67
N PHE A 70 -19.35 -12.73 12.01
CA PHE A 70 -18.37 -12.06 12.85
C PHE A 70 -17.21 -12.96 13.32
N GLU A 71 -17.20 -14.25 12.95
CA GLU A 71 -16.20 -15.24 13.41
C GLU A 71 -14.76 -14.93 12.98
N ASP A 72 -14.59 -14.35 11.79
CA ASP A 72 -13.29 -14.07 11.16
C ASP A 72 -12.83 -12.62 11.36
N ILE A 73 -13.49 -11.86 12.24
CA ILE A 73 -13.16 -10.47 12.52
C ILE A 73 -12.18 -10.40 13.68
N MET A 74 -11.00 -9.85 13.42
CA MET A 74 -10.06 -9.46 14.45
C MET A 74 -10.51 -8.14 15.09
N VAL A 75 -11.02 -8.21 16.32
CA VAL A 75 -11.46 -7.03 17.08
C VAL A 75 -10.24 -6.27 17.62
N CYS A 76 -10.11 -5.01 17.23
CA CYS A 76 -9.11 -4.07 17.75
C CYS A 76 -9.37 -3.76 19.23
N GLN A 77 -8.31 -3.46 19.96
CA GLN A 77 -8.36 -3.17 21.40
C GLN A 77 -9.24 -1.95 21.70
N ASP A 78 -9.15 -0.94 20.83
CA ASP A 78 -9.93 0.28 20.91
C ASP A 78 -10.14 0.90 19.52
N PHE A 79 -10.82 2.05 19.50
CA PHE A 79 -11.08 2.78 18.27
C PHE A 79 -9.82 3.40 17.67
N ASP A 80 -8.80 3.73 18.49
CA ASP A 80 -7.56 4.32 18.01
C ASP A 80 -6.74 3.29 17.21
N GLU A 81 -6.66 2.04 17.68
CA GLU A 81 -6.07 0.94 16.92
C GLU A 81 -6.84 0.68 15.62
N PHE A 82 -8.17 0.66 15.67
CA PHE A 82 -9.00 0.49 14.47
C PHE A 82 -8.76 1.61 13.45
N GLU A 83 -8.79 2.87 13.89
CA GLU A 83 -8.51 4.03 13.05
C GLU A 83 -7.10 3.97 12.44
N GLN A 84 -6.08 3.60 13.22
CA GLN A 84 -4.72 3.44 12.71
C GLN A 84 -4.61 2.38 11.62
N VAL A 85 -5.31 1.24 11.78
CA VAL A 85 -5.36 0.20 10.74
C VAL A 85 -5.94 0.79 9.45
N LEU A 86 -7.08 1.48 9.53
CA LEU A 86 -7.72 2.07 8.35
C LEU A 86 -6.88 3.16 7.67
N GLN A 87 -6.21 4.01 8.46
CA GLN A 87 -5.30 5.04 7.97
C GLN A 87 -4.03 4.45 7.33
N SER A 88 -3.49 3.36 7.88
CA SER A 88 -2.32 2.70 7.28
C SER A 88 -2.62 2.12 5.90
N ASP A 89 -3.87 1.71 5.70
CA ASP A 89 -4.35 1.17 4.43
C ASP A 89 -4.69 2.24 3.39
N SER A 90 -4.81 3.51 3.79
CA SER A 90 -5.06 4.61 2.85
C SER A 90 -3.81 5.05 2.09
N LYS A 91 -2.62 4.61 2.53
CA LYS A 91 -1.37 4.80 1.78
C LYS A 91 -1.04 3.58 0.93
N ILE A 92 -0.50 3.84 -0.25
CA ILE A 92 0.09 2.78 -1.09
C ILE A 92 1.49 2.45 -0.57
N SER A 93 1.82 1.16 -0.51
CA SER A 93 3.17 0.68 -0.17
C SER A 93 4.02 0.46 -1.41
N ALA A 94 5.35 0.40 -1.25
CA ALA A 94 6.24 0.03 -2.34
C ALA A 94 5.98 -1.39 -2.87
N ILE A 95 5.46 -2.27 -2.01
CA ILE A 95 5.05 -3.63 -2.39
C ILE A 95 3.81 -3.61 -3.28
N ASP A 96 2.84 -2.74 -3.01
CA ASP A 96 1.65 -2.60 -3.88
C ASP A 96 2.06 -2.12 -5.28
N VAL A 97 2.97 -1.14 -5.36
CA VAL A 97 3.55 -0.67 -6.64
C VAL A 97 4.29 -1.80 -7.36
N ALA A 98 5.07 -2.62 -6.64
CA ALA A 98 5.76 -3.75 -7.21
C ALA A 98 4.78 -4.81 -7.76
N LYS A 99 3.76 -5.18 -6.98
CA LYS A 99 2.71 -6.11 -7.41
C LYS A 99 1.91 -5.57 -8.61
N PHE A 100 1.61 -4.27 -8.64
CA PHE A 100 0.99 -3.63 -9.80
C PHE A 100 1.82 -3.86 -11.07
N PHE A 101 3.14 -3.63 -11.03
CA PHE A 101 3.99 -3.85 -12.19
C PHE A 101 4.07 -5.31 -12.63
N LEU A 102 4.11 -6.24 -11.67
CA LEU A 102 4.12 -7.66 -11.96
C LEU A 102 2.78 -8.17 -12.52
N ALA A 103 1.66 -7.59 -12.10
CA ALA A 103 0.34 -7.87 -12.68
C ALA A 103 0.23 -7.36 -14.13
N MET A 104 0.97 -6.30 -14.48
CA MET A 104 1.00 -5.77 -15.85
C MET A 104 1.88 -6.61 -16.77
N ARG A 105 2.99 -7.16 -16.27
CA ARG A 105 3.90 -8.02 -17.04
C ARG A 105 4.90 -8.78 -16.16
N PRO A 106 5.41 -9.92 -16.63
CA PRO A 106 6.54 -10.60 -15.99
C PRO A 106 7.81 -9.74 -16.01
N LEU A 107 8.51 -9.65 -14.88
CA LEU A 107 9.72 -8.84 -14.70
C LEU A 107 10.77 -9.58 -13.89
N SER A 108 12.06 -9.40 -14.21
CA SER A 108 13.12 -9.81 -13.29
C SER A 108 13.11 -8.96 -12.01
N HIS A 109 13.68 -9.47 -10.91
CA HIS A 109 13.81 -8.70 -9.67
C HIS A 109 14.51 -7.35 -9.87
N LEU A 110 15.56 -7.33 -10.71
CA LEU A 110 16.29 -6.11 -11.02
C LEU A 110 15.41 -5.09 -11.75
N GLN A 111 14.65 -5.51 -12.77
CA GLN A 111 13.74 -4.61 -13.47
C GLN A 111 12.67 -4.06 -12.53
N LEU A 112 12.05 -4.93 -11.73
CA LEU A 112 11.03 -4.56 -10.76
C LEU A 112 11.53 -3.45 -9.82
N GLN A 113 12.71 -3.63 -9.23
CA GLN A 113 13.34 -2.65 -8.36
C GLN A 113 13.51 -1.28 -9.03
N LYS A 114 13.97 -1.26 -10.29
CA LYS A 114 14.17 -0.01 -11.01
C LYS A 114 12.86 0.65 -11.38
N LEU A 115 11.84 -0.10 -11.78
CA LEU A 115 10.54 0.46 -12.09
C LEU A 115 9.86 1.05 -10.86
N VAL A 116 9.92 0.39 -9.70
CA VAL A 116 9.38 0.92 -8.42
C VAL A 116 10.05 2.24 -8.06
N TYR A 117 11.38 2.32 -8.12
CA TYR A 117 12.09 3.57 -7.87
C TYR A 117 11.76 4.66 -8.91
N LEU A 118 11.69 4.32 -10.20
CA LEU A 118 11.35 5.28 -11.25
C LEU A 118 9.92 5.81 -11.09
N ALA A 119 8.99 4.99 -10.60
CA ALA A 119 7.65 5.43 -10.23
C ALA A 119 7.67 6.43 -9.08
N TYR A 120 8.39 6.12 -8.00
CA TYR A 120 8.57 7.03 -6.88
C TYR A 120 9.14 8.37 -7.33
N LYS A 121 10.25 8.36 -8.07
CA LYS A 121 10.89 9.56 -8.63
C LYS A 121 9.92 10.36 -9.48
N THR A 122 9.19 9.70 -10.38
CA THR A 122 8.29 10.37 -11.32
C THR A 122 7.11 11.02 -10.60
N TYR A 123 6.53 10.31 -9.63
CA TYR A 123 5.47 10.82 -8.77
C TYR A 123 5.93 12.02 -7.93
N LEU A 124 7.07 11.88 -7.25
CA LEU A 124 7.65 12.93 -6.41
C LEU A 124 7.99 14.20 -7.21
N LEU A 125 8.55 14.06 -8.41
CA LEU A 125 8.82 15.22 -9.27
C LEU A 125 7.56 15.88 -9.83
N ALA A 126 6.48 15.12 -10.01
CA ALA A 126 5.22 15.64 -10.56
C ALA A 126 4.37 16.35 -9.50
N TYR A 127 4.31 15.80 -8.28
CA TYR A 127 3.37 16.25 -7.24
C TYR A 127 4.05 16.86 -6.02
N GLY A 128 5.36 16.67 -5.83
CA GLY A 128 6.06 17.09 -4.62
C GLY A 128 5.68 16.29 -3.37
N GLU A 129 5.04 15.14 -3.57
CA GLU A 129 4.55 14.22 -2.54
C GLU A 129 5.28 12.88 -2.68
N SER A 130 5.61 12.23 -1.57
CA SER A 130 6.19 10.88 -1.56
C SER A 130 5.14 9.86 -2.03
N LEU A 131 5.52 8.94 -2.93
CA LEU A 131 4.58 7.92 -3.43
C LEU A 131 4.26 6.87 -2.35
N PHE A 132 5.24 6.55 -1.51
CA PHE A 132 5.15 5.60 -0.41
C PHE A 132 6.18 5.99 0.68
N ASP A 133 6.14 5.38 1.86
CA ASP A 133 6.99 5.81 2.99
C ASP A 133 8.31 5.01 3.11
N GLU A 134 8.43 3.89 2.39
CA GLU A 134 9.59 3.01 2.41
C GLU A 134 10.89 3.65 1.89
N LYS A 135 12.01 3.25 2.48
CA LYS A 135 13.31 3.86 2.20
C LYS A 135 13.89 3.41 0.87
N ILE A 136 14.51 4.37 0.19
CA ILE A 136 15.26 4.14 -1.05
C ILE A 136 16.74 4.29 -0.74
N VAL A 137 17.54 3.30 -1.09
CA VAL A 137 18.98 3.25 -0.80
C VAL A 137 19.81 2.99 -2.05
N ALA A 138 21.01 3.54 -2.09
CA ALA A 138 21.93 3.42 -3.22
C ALA A 138 22.76 2.12 -3.16
N PHE A 139 22.34 1.09 -3.90
CA PHE A 139 23.08 -0.17 -4.03
C PHE A 139 24.02 -0.15 -5.25
N GLN A 140 24.94 -1.11 -5.35
CA GLN A 140 25.89 -1.21 -6.47
C GLN A 140 25.21 -1.17 -7.86
N TYR A 141 24.05 -1.81 -8.01
CA TYR A 141 23.29 -1.85 -9.25
C TYR A 141 22.19 -0.80 -9.31
N GLY A 142 22.36 0.34 -8.62
CA GLY A 142 21.43 1.45 -8.63
C GLY A 142 20.53 1.51 -7.39
N PRO A 143 19.50 2.37 -7.39
CA PRO A 143 18.58 2.57 -6.27
C PRO A 143 17.74 1.33 -5.99
N VAL A 144 17.51 1.04 -4.71
CA VAL A 144 16.77 -0.13 -4.23
C VAL A 144 15.80 0.32 -3.14
N VAL A 145 14.56 -0.16 -3.22
CA VAL A 145 13.64 -0.13 -2.07
C VAL A 145 13.84 -1.41 -1.27
N GLU A 146 14.23 -1.29 0.00
CA GLU A 146 14.69 -2.42 0.81
C GLU A 146 13.59 -3.48 0.99
N GLU A 147 12.36 -3.05 1.25
CA GLU A 147 11.19 -3.89 1.47
C GLU A 147 10.86 -4.73 0.21
N VAL A 148 10.92 -4.10 -0.96
CA VAL A 148 10.79 -4.79 -2.26
C VAL A 148 11.97 -5.73 -2.48
N TYR A 149 13.17 -5.38 -1.99
CA TYR A 149 14.34 -6.24 -2.16
C TYR A 149 14.16 -7.51 -1.34
N HIS A 150 13.83 -7.37 -0.06
CA HIS A 150 13.62 -8.49 0.84
C HIS A 150 12.48 -9.41 0.38
N SER A 151 11.40 -8.85 -0.16
CA SER A 151 10.24 -9.61 -0.64
C SER A 151 10.53 -10.43 -1.90
N PHE A 152 11.33 -9.90 -2.82
CA PHE A 152 11.52 -10.49 -4.16
C PHE A 152 12.95 -11.01 -4.46
N LYS A 153 13.94 -10.82 -3.57
CA LYS A 153 15.33 -11.27 -3.78
C LYS A 153 15.49 -12.78 -4.01
N LYS A 154 14.54 -13.59 -3.53
CA LYS A 154 14.56 -15.05 -3.71
C LYS A 154 14.52 -15.48 -5.18
N TYR A 155 14.00 -14.63 -6.06
CA TYR A 155 13.92 -14.90 -7.50
C TYR A 155 15.22 -14.58 -8.24
N GLY A 156 16.15 -13.83 -7.63
CA GLY A 156 17.44 -13.52 -8.25
C GLY A 156 17.31 -12.91 -9.64
N SER A 157 17.88 -13.58 -10.65
CA SER A 157 17.81 -13.17 -12.06
C SER A 157 16.63 -13.77 -12.82
N GLU A 158 15.84 -14.64 -12.19
CA GLU A 158 14.68 -15.26 -12.82
C GLU A 158 13.57 -14.22 -13.02
N VAL A 159 12.73 -14.49 -14.03
CA VAL A 159 11.53 -13.70 -14.28
C VAL A 159 10.51 -14.05 -13.21
N ILE A 160 10.01 -13.04 -12.54
CA ILE A 160 8.93 -13.14 -11.57
C ILE A 160 7.63 -13.07 -12.36
N ASP A 161 6.88 -14.15 -12.30
CA ASP A 161 5.50 -14.21 -12.76
C ASP A 161 4.63 -14.41 -11.51
N ILE A 162 3.71 -13.49 -11.25
CA ILE A 162 2.77 -13.68 -10.15
C ILE A 162 1.53 -14.33 -10.75
N ASP A 163 1.34 -15.60 -10.41
CA ASP A 163 0.03 -16.25 -10.51
C ASP A 163 -0.82 -15.71 -9.35
N ASP A 164 -1.28 -14.46 -9.46
CA ASP A 164 -2.07 -13.82 -8.40
C ASP A 164 -3.50 -14.36 -8.48
N HIS A 165 -3.69 -15.58 -7.98
CA HIS A 165 -5.02 -16.18 -7.80
C HIS A 165 -5.83 -15.48 -6.69
N THR A 166 -5.26 -14.46 -6.03
CA THR A 166 -5.93 -13.67 -5.00
C THR A 166 -6.71 -12.53 -5.67
N GLU A 167 -7.89 -12.86 -6.19
CA GLU A 167 -8.80 -11.90 -6.80
C GLU A 167 -9.52 -11.09 -5.73
N TYR A 168 -9.47 -9.76 -5.83
CA TYR A 168 -10.33 -8.86 -5.07
C TYR A 168 -11.57 -8.56 -5.91
N ILE A 169 -12.77 -8.76 -5.34
CA ILE A 169 -14.05 -8.49 -6.00
C ILE A 169 -14.49 -7.07 -5.64
N LEU A 170 -14.21 -6.11 -6.51
CA LEU A 170 -14.81 -4.78 -6.46
C LEU A 170 -15.99 -4.72 -7.41
N LYS A 171 -17.23 -4.65 -6.90
CA LYS A 171 -18.43 -4.42 -7.72
C LYS A 171 -18.49 -5.35 -8.95
N ASP A 172 -18.28 -6.65 -8.72
CA ASP A 172 -18.24 -7.72 -9.75
C ASP A 172 -17.05 -7.69 -10.72
N ILE A 173 -16.00 -6.92 -10.43
CA ILE A 173 -14.74 -6.90 -11.20
C ILE A 173 -13.68 -7.69 -10.43
N HIS A 174 -13.11 -8.70 -11.06
CA HIS A 174 -11.98 -9.46 -10.55
C HIS A 174 -10.68 -8.70 -10.88
N LEU A 175 -10.02 -8.18 -9.86
CA LEU A 175 -8.73 -7.51 -9.99
C LEU A 175 -7.70 -8.22 -9.09
N PRO A 176 -6.44 -8.32 -9.52
CA PRO A 176 -5.35 -8.64 -8.60
C PRO A 176 -5.43 -7.74 -7.36
N GLN A 177 -5.18 -8.31 -6.18
CA GLN A 177 -5.38 -7.61 -4.90
C GLN A 177 -4.71 -6.24 -4.84
N ALA A 178 -3.50 -6.12 -5.42
CA ALA A 178 -2.76 -4.86 -5.50
C ALA A 178 -3.49 -3.78 -6.32
N LEU A 179 -4.17 -4.16 -7.40
CA LEU A 179 -4.97 -3.24 -8.22
C LEU A 179 -6.25 -2.83 -7.49
N GLY A 180 -6.90 -3.77 -6.78
CA GLY A 180 -8.09 -3.48 -5.97
C GLY A 180 -7.80 -2.46 -4.88
N ARG A 181 -6.76 -2.69 -4.06
CA ARG A 181 -6.32 -1.76 -3.02
C ARG A 181 -5.95 -0.40 -3.60
N MET A 182 -5.20 -0.38 -4.71
CA MET A 182 -4.72 0.87 -5.32
C MET A 182 -5.86 1.76 -5.85
N LEU A 183 -7.01 1.18 -6.24
CA LEU A 183 -8.20 1.95 -6.63
C LEU A 183 -8.93 2.59 -5.43
N LEU A 184 -8.69 2.11 -4.21
CA LEU A 184 -9.33 2.58 -2.99
C LEU A 184 -8.52 3.68 -2.27
N VAL A 185 -7.27 3.90 -2.67
CA VAL A 185 -6.43 4.98 -2.17
C VAL A 185 -6.94 6.33 -2.70
N GLU A 186 -7.00 7.35 -1.83
CA GLU A 186 -7.53 8.68 -2.17
C GLU A 186 -6.84 9.30 -3.41
N ASP A 187 -5.53 9.11 -3.53
CA ASP A 187 -4.70 9.62 -4.62
C ASP A 187 -4.60 8.68 -5.83
N ALA A 188 -5.45 7.65 -5.95
CA ALA A 188 -5.42 6.71 -7.08
C ALA A 188 -5.42 7.42 -8.45
N LYS A 189 -6.14 8.55 -8.56
CA LYS A 189 -6.21 9.36 -9.79
C LYS A 189 -4.88 10.02 -10.17
N LYS A 190 -3.98 10.27 -9.22
CA LYS A 190 -2.61 10.74 -9.45
C LYS A 190 -1.65 9.57 -9.67
N ILE A 191 -1.78 8.52 -8.86
CA ILE A 191 -0.85 7.39 -8.82
C ILE A 191 -0.96 6.52 -10.08
N VAL A 192 -2.17 6.11 -10.46
CA VAL A 192 -2.39 5.17 -11.59
C VAL A 192 -1.79 5.69 -12.90
N PRO A 193 -2.02 6.96 -13.32
CA PRO A 193 -1.39 7.49 -14.54
C PRO A 193 0.14 7.43 -14.50
N VAL A 194 0.76 7.77 -13.36
CA VAL A 194 2.22 7.72 -13.22
C VAL A 194 2.75 6.29 -13.39
N LEU A 195 2.12 5.29 -12.76
CA LEU A 195 2.57 3.91 -12.90
C LEU A 195 2.44 3.42 -14.35
N LEU A 196 1.34 3.75 -15.03
CA LEU A 196 1.13 3.40 -16.44
C LEU A 196 2.15 4.07 -17.35
N ASP A 197 2.47 5.34 -17.11
CA ASP A 197 3.50 6.06 -17.87
C ASP A 197 4.90 5.47 -17.65
N VAL A 198 5.22 5.04 -16.42
CA VAL A 198 6.48 4.35 -16.12
C VAL A 198 6.59 3.02 -16.86
N VAL A 199 5.51 2.21 -16.87
CA VAL A 199 5.48 0.96 -17.66
C VAL A 199 5.66 1.26 -19.15
N LYS A 200 4.94 2.25 -19.67
CA LYS A 200 5.02 2.64 -21.07
C LYS A 200 6.41 3.14 -21.48
N GLN A 201 7.09 3.89 -20.60
CA GLN A 201 8.37 4.50 -20.92
C GLN A 201 9.56 3.56 -20.68
N TYR A 202 9.49 2.71 -19.65
CA TYR A 202 10.64 1.96 -19.15
C TYR A 202 10.42 0.44 -19.08
N GLY A 203 9.19 -0.04 -19.22
CA GLY A 203 8.84 -1.45 -19.00
C GLY A 203 9.46 -2.43 -20.00
N ASP A 204 9.81 -1.97 -21.20
CA ASP A 204 10.50 -2.78 -22.21
C ASP A 204 12.03 -2.77 -22.09
N LEU A 205 12.57 -1.97 -21.18
CA LEU A 205 14.02 -1.91 -20.95
C LEU A 205 14.50 -3.14 -20.18
N THR A 206 15.66 -3.64 -20.58
CA THR A 206 16.37 -4.69 -19.85
C THR A 206 16.85 -4.17 -18.49
N GLY A 207 17.11 -5.08 -17.54
CA GLY A 207 17.69 -4.71 -16.24
C GLY A 207 18.98 -3.90 -16.37
N GLY A 208 19.84 -4.22 -17.34
CA GLY A 208 21.09 -3.48 -17.60
C GLY A 208 20.86 -2.06 -18.11
N GLU A 209 19.88 -1.86 -19.00
CA GLU A 209 19.50 -0.53 -19.48
C GLU A 209 18.93 0.35 -18.37
N LEU A 210 18.10 -0.24 -17.48
CA LEU A 210 17.57 0.45 -16.32
C LEU A 210 18.68 0.80 -15.31
N VAL A 211 19.66 -0.08 -15.09
CA VAL A 211 20.85 0.23 -14.28
C VAL A 211 21.59 1.43 -14.86
N LYS A 212 21.89 1.40 -16.17
CA LYS A 212 22.55 2.51 -16.87
C LYS A 212 21.77 3.81 -16.75
N LEU A 213 20.45 3.76 -16.89
CA LEU A 213 19.57 4.91 -16.69
C LEU A 213 19.70 5.47 -15.26
N THR A 214 19.58 4.63 -14.24
CA THR A 214 19.68 5.08 -12.84
C THR A 214 21.09 5.51 -12.41
N HIS A 215 22.12 5.17 -13.19
CA HIS A 215 23.50 5.62 -13.01
C HIS A 215 23.82 6.90 -13.80
N SER A 216 22.80 7.63 -14.24
CA SER A 216 22.97 8.89 -14.97
C SER A 216 23.88 9.87 -14.23
N GLU A 217 24.73 10.58 -14.97
CA GLU A 217 25.57 11.63 -14.40
C GLU A 217 24.72 12.70 -13.71
N LYS A 218 25.15 13.09 -12.51
CA LYS A 218 24.45 13.99 -11.58
C LYS A 218 23.09 13.48 -11.13
N GLY A 219 22.76 12.22 -11.37
CA GLY A 219 21.52 11.61 -10.89
C GLY A 219 21.51 11.38 -9.37
N PRO A 220 20.33 11.05 -8.80
CA PRO A 220 20.18 10.84 -7.35
C PRO A 220 21.12 9.76 -6.81
N TRP A 221 21.18 8.61 -7.48
CA TRP A 221 22.06 7.50 -7.09
C TRP A 221 23.54 7.91 -7.04
N GLN A 222 24.04 8.59 -8.08
CA GLN A 222 25.45 9.00 -8.15
C GLN A 222 25.83 9.98 -7.04
N THR A 223 24.87 10.81 -6.60
CA THR A 223 25.09 11.84 -5.58
C THR A 223 25.44 11.21 -4.22
N VAL A 224 24.70 10.16 -3.84
CA VAL A 224 24.82 9.56 -2.50
C VAL A 224 25.58 8.25 -2.47
N PHE A 225 25.72 7.55 -3.61
CA PHE A 225 26.37 6.24 -3.63
C PHE A 225 27.79 6.28 -3.07
N ARG A 226 28.07 5.41 -2.12
CA ARG A 226 29.40 5.15 -1.59
C ARG A 226 29.60 3.63 -1.55
N PRO A 227 30.70 3.08 -2.09
CA PRO A 227 30.93 1.64 -2.08
C PRO A 227 30.75 1.07 -0.67
N GLN A 228 30.00 -0.03 -0.56
CA GLN A 228 29.70 -0.75 0.69
C GLN A 228 28.83 0.00 1.71
N LEU A 229 28.33 1.19 1.39
CA LEU A 229 27.37 1.91 2.21
C LEU A 229 26.04 2.01 1.47
N ASN A 230 24.96 1.54 2.10
CA ASN A 230 23.60 1.67 1.59
C ASN A 230 23.05 3.07 1.91
N CYS A 231 23.69 4.11 1.37
CA CYS A 231 23.29 5.49 1.64
C CYS A 231 21.87 5.75 1.13
N GLU A 232 21.06 6.40 1.97
CA GLU A 232 19.69 6.77 1.64
C GLU A 232 19.64 7.81 0.52
N ILE A 233 18.76 7.60 -0.45
CA ILE A 233 18.42 8.55 -1.51
C ILE A 233 17.14 9.25 -1.06
N THR A 234 17.29 10.40 -0.41
CA THR A 234 16.16 11.14 0.17
C THR A 234 15.35 11.90 -0.89
N ASP A 235 14.15 12.34 -0.52
CA ASP A 235 13.28 13.14 -1.38
C ASP A 235 13.96 14.43 -1.83
N GLU A 236 14.74 15.10 -0.97
CA GLU A 236 15.48 16.30 -1.34
C GLU A 236 16.52 16.02 -2.43
N VAL A 237 17.19 14.86 -2.35
CA VAL A 237 18.15 14.43 -3.38
C VAL A 237 17.42 14.17 -4.69
N ILE A 238 16.29 13.48 -4.65
CA ILE A 238 15.49 13.18 -5.84
C ILE A 238 14.93 14.46 -6.47
N LEU A 239 14.37 15.38 -5.68
CA LEU A 239 13.86 16.66 -6.17
C LEU A 239 14.97 17.53 -6.79
N ALA A 240 16.17 17.52 -6.20
CA ALA A 240 17.30 18.29 -6.72
C ALA A 240 17.91 17.70 -8.00
N GLN A 241 18.01 16.38 -8.09
CA GLN A 241 18.84 15.68 -9.08
C GLN A 241 18.07 14.77 -10.05
N GLY A 242 16.81 14.43 -9.76
CA GLY A 242 16.02 13.46 -10.51
C GLY A 242 15.83 13.82 -11.99
N ARG A 243 15.84 15.12 -12.33
CA ARG A 243 15.78 15.62 -13.71
C ARG A 243 16.96 15.19 -14.61
N TYR A 244 18.11 14.85 -14.01
CA TYR A 244 19.29 14.39 -14.75
C TYR A 244 19.19 12.90 -15.12
N GLU A 245 18.32 12.16 -14.45
CA GLU A 245 18.11 10.74 -14.67
C GLU A 245 17.01 10.50 -15.71
N ARG A 246 17.40 10.60 -16.99
CA ARG A 246 16.52 10.48 -18.16
C ARG A 246 17.18 9.63 -19.24
N LEU A 247 16.37 9.01 -20.09
CA LEU A 247 16.88 8.35 -21.29
C LEU A 247 17.61 9.39 -22.14
N LEU A 248 18.87 9.12 -22.46
CA LEU A 248 19.61 9.93 -23.42
C LEU A 248 18.97 9.72 -24.81
N PRO A 249 18.73 10.80 -25.57
CA PRO A 249 18.14 10.72 -26.90
C PRO A 249 19.05 9.97 -27.89
#